data_AF-A0A8J6HIB6-F1
#
_entry.id   AF-A0A8J6HIB6-F1
#
_cell.length_a   1.000
_cell.length_b   1.000
_cell.length_c   1.000
_cell.angle_alpha   90.00
_cell.angle_beta   90.00
_cell.angle_gamma   90.00
#
_symmetry.space_group_name_H-M   'P 1'
#
loop_
_entity.id
_entity.type
_entity.pdbx_description
1 polymer ?
#
loop_
_entity_poly.entity_id
_entity_poly.type
_entity_poly.pdbx_seq_one_letter_code
_entity_poly.pdbx_strand_id
1 'polypeptide(L)'
;MGNFQKQTFIECDRPDKRRVIRENWNLKYSACFVLCPLLANQSVPASVSVVSKIKSSPTNLLTVINNYNDSGKPSNRFAVCIKPLHFDYNRALQILEFIELNRIMGVEHFTFYNHTIGPQVGCILQDYVDRGLVTLLPWQLNMLSQKEIRTEGLFAALNDCLYRSMNLYSHVLLIDLDEYIIPRNNETLPQLIE
;
A
#
# COMPACT_ATOMS: atom_id res chain seq x y z
N MET A 1 2.70 -36.60 -17.19
CA MET A 1 1.38 -36.10 -16.72
C MET A 1 1.50 -35.86 -15.22
N GLY A 2 1.68 -34.60 -14.81
CA GLY A 2 1.84 -34.25 -13.40
C GLY A 2 0.48 -34.22 -12.70
N ASN A 3 0.36 -34.98 -11.60
CA ASN A 3 -0.83 -34.97 -10.74
C ASN A 3 -1.01 -33.57 -10.12
N PHE A 4 -1.95 -32.80 -10.63
CA PHE A 4 -2.50 -31.65 -9.89
C PHE A 4 -3.31 -32.19 -8.71
N GLN A 5 -2.73 -32.16 -7.51
CA GLN A 5 -3.51 -32.33 -6.29
C GLN A 5 -4.56 -31.22 -6.24
N LYS A 6 -5.84 -31.61 -6.17
CA LYS A 6 -6.94 -30.67 -5.90
C LYS A 6 -6.69 -30.03 -4.53
N GLN A 7 -6.22 -28.79 -4.53
CA GLN A 7 -6.13 -27.99 -3.31
C GLN A 7 -7.56 -27.84 -2.78
N THR A 8 -7.82 -28.44 -1.62
CA THR A 8 -9.15 -28.43 -1.00
C THR A 8 -9.25 -27.15 -0.18
N PHE A 9 -10.05 -26.18 -0.62
CA PHE A 9 -10.30 -24.95 0.11
C PHE A 9 -11.45 -25.16 1.09
N ILE A 10 -11.27 -24.72 2.33
CA ILE A 10 -12.36 -24.66 3.32
C ILE A 10 -12.90 -23.22 3.28
N GLU A 11 -14.13 -23.06 2.81
CA GLU A 11 -14.81 -21.77 2.78
C GLU A 11 -15.40 -21.45 4.16
N CYS A 12 -15.27 -20.18 4.59
CA CYS A 12 -15.82 -19.70 5.85
C CYS A 12 -16.46 -18.32 5.65
N ASP A 13 -17.79 -18.29 5.65
CA ASP A 13 -18.55 -17.06 5.52
C ASP A 13 -18.61 -16.28 6.83
N ARG A 14 -18.37 -14.98 6.75
CA ARG A 14 -18.43 -14.08 7.91
C ARG A 14 -19.04 -12.72 7.56
N PRO A 15 -19.87 -12.16 8.44
CA PRO A 15 -20.25 -10.76 8.34
C PRO A 15 -19.03 -9.88 8.64
N ASP A 16 -18.88 -8.81 7.87
CA ASP A 16 -17.83 -7.82 8.07
C ASP A 16 -18.30 -6.67 8.98
N LYS A 17 -17.33 -5.98 9.59
CA LYS A 17 -17.55 -4.70 10.24
C LYS A 17 -16.92 -3.59 9.41
N ARG A 18 -17.77 -2.77 8.79
CA ARG A 18 -17.32 -1.62 7.99
C ARG A 18 -17.04 -0.40 8.87
N ARG A 19 -15.89 0.24 8.68
CA ARG A 19 -15.57 1.54 9.27
C ARG A 19 -15.17 2.53 8.18
N VAL A 20 -16.06 3.47 7.88
CA VAL A 20 -15.83 4.51 6.87
C VAL A 20 -14.92 5.59 7.45
N ILE A 21 -13.92 6.01 6.66
CA ILE A 21 -13.07 7.16 6.98
C ILE A 21 -13.90 8.43 6.77
N ARG A 22 -14.08 9.23 7.83
CA ARG A 22 -15.00 10.38 7.81
C ARG A 22 -14.42 11.66 7.21
N GLU A 23 -13.14 11.64 6.84
CA GLU A 23 -12.43 12.76 6.21
C GLU A 23 -12.68 12.80 4.68
N ASN A 24 -13.93 12.55 4.23
CA ASN A 24 -14.30 12.49 2.82
C ASN A 24 -14.88 13.79 2.27
N TRP A 25 -14.99 14.85 3.08
CA TRP A 25 -15.40 16.19 2.65
C TRP A 25 -16.80 16.22 2.00
N ASN A 26 -17.71 15.37 2.49
CA ASN A 26 -19.06 15.18 1.93
C ASN A 26 -19.07 14.76 0.44
N LEU A 27 -17.96 14.25 -0.08
CA LEU A 27 -17.89 13.66 -1.42
C LEU A 27 -18.58 12.29 -1.42
N LYS A 28 -18.99 11.86 -2.62
CA LYS A 28 -19.80 10.65 -2.84
C LYS A 28 -19.10 9.37 -2.39
N TYR A 29 -17.79 9.26 -2.59
CA TYR A 29 -16.99 8.11 -2.19
C TYR A 29 -16.10 8.42 -0.99
N SER A 30 -15.90 7.41 -0.16
CA SER A 30 -14.93 7.43 0.93
C SER A 30 -14.23 6.09 1.04
N ALA A 31 -12.99 6.11 1.51
CA ALA A 31 -12.27 4.93 1.92
C ALA A 31 -12.93 4.30 3.16
N CYS A 32 -12.90 2.98 3.26
CA CYS A 32 -13.42 2.27 4.43
C CYS A 32 -12.56 1.05 4.75
N PHE A 33 -12.51 0.70 6.04
CA PHE A 33 -11.99 -0.58 6.48
C PHE A 33 -13.10 -1.61 6.47
N VAL A 34 -12.84 -2.75 5.84
CA VAL A 34 -13.64 -3.97 5.93
C VAL A 34 -12.95 -4.89 6.92
N LEU A 35 -13.48 -4.97 8.15
CA LEU A 35 -12.84 -5.71 9.23
C LEU A 35 -13.52 -7.07 9.40
N CYS A 36 -12.73 -8.14 9.29
CA CYS A 36 -13.16 -9.51 9.57
C CYS A 36 -12.25 -10.10 10.67
N PRO A 37 -12.64 -9.99 11.96
CA PRO A 37 -11.82 -10.50 13.05
C PRO A 37 -11.81 -12.03 13.05
N LEU A 38 -10.61 -12.61 13.14
CA LEU A 38 -10.44 -14.06 13.31
C LEU A 38 -10.72 -14.45 14.77
N LEU A 39 -11.42 -15.58 14.95
CA LEU A 39 -11.58 -16.18 16.29
C LEU A 39 -10.28 -16.87 16.72
N ALA A 40 -10.11 -17.07 18.04
CA ALA A 40 -8.88 -17.65 18.61
C ALA A 40 -8.53 -19.06 18.09
N ASN A 41 -9.51 -19.80 17.55
CA ASN A 41 -9.32 -21.13 16.98
C ASN A 41 -9.14 -21.13 15.45
N GLN A 42 -9.00 -19.96 14.82
CA GLN A 42 -8.85 -19.83 13.37
C GLN A 42 -7.43 -19.41 12.99
N SER A 43 -6.89 -20.02 11.95
CA SER A 43 -5.65 -19.57 11.31
C SER A 43 -5.92 -18.43 10.33
N VAL A 44 -4.87 -17.65 10.03
CA VAL A 44 -4.94 -16.64 8.97
C VAL A 44 -5.20 -17.34 7.63
N PRO A 45 -6.26 -16.96 6.88
CA PRO A 45 -6.54 -17.57 5.58
C PRO A 45 -5.53 -17.11 4.53
N ALA A 46 -5.24 -17.94 3.53
CA ALA A 46 -4.35 -17.57 2.43
C ALA A 46 -4.97 -16.52 1.47
N SER A 47 -6.29 -16.52 1.38
CA SER A 47 -7.06 -15.64 0.50
C SER A 47 -8.45 -15.39 1.06
N VAL A 48 -9.05 -14.27 0.68
CA VAL A 48 -10.41 -13.89 1.03
C VAL A 48 -11.19 -13.45 -0.20
N SER A 49 -12.51 -13.64 -0.17
CA SER A 49 -13.43 -13.02 -1.12
C SER A 49 -14.26 -11.97 -0.39
N VAL A 50 -14.70 -10.94 -1.13
CA VAL A 50 -15.51 -9.86 -0.57
C VAL A 50 -16.75 -9.72 -1.43
N VAL A 51 -17.89 -10.11 -0.84
CA VAL A 51 -19.19 -10.11 -1.51
C VAL A 51 -20.11 -9.07 -0.89
N SER A 52 -21.01 -8.52 -1.70
CA SER A 52 -22.00 -7.52 -1.22
C SER A 52 -23.05 -8.12 -0.28
N LYS A 53 -23.29 -9.42 -0.39
CA LYS A 53 -24.19 -10.20 0.48
C LYS A 53 -23.55 -11.56 0.72
N ILE A 54 -23.61 -12.06 1.95
CA ILE A 54 -23.00 -13.33 2.35
C ILE A 54 -23.44 -14.52 1.46
N LYS A 55 -24.68 -14.51 0.97
CA LYS A 55 -25.21 -15.59 0.11
C LYS A 55 -24.83 -15.47 -1.37
N SER A 56 -24.15 -14.40 -1.76
CA SER A 56 -23.74 -14.20 -3.16
C SER A 56 -22.54 -15.09 -3.47
N SER A 57 -22.50 -15.67 -4.67
CA SER A 57 -21.32 -16.40 -5.13
C SER A 57 -20.09 -15.47 -5.16
N PRO A 58 -18.93 -15.91 -4.64
CA PRO A 58 -17.71 -15.14 -4.70
C PRO A 58 -17.23 -14.98 -6.15
N THR A 59 -16.91 -13.75 -6.55
CA THR A 59 -16.39 -13.43 -7.90
C THR A 59 -14.95 -12.91 -7.90
N ASN A 60 -14.33 -12.84 -6.73
CA ASN A 60 -12.98 -12.34 -6.53
C ASN A 60 -12.22 -13.23 -5.54
N LEU A 61 -10.90 -13.25 -5.69
CA LEU A 61 -10.00 -13.94 -4.77
C LEU A 61 -8.84 -12.99 -4.46
N LEU A 62 -8.85 -12.42 -3.26
CA LEU A 62 -7.83 -11.50 -2.80
C LEU A 62 -6.85 -12.27 -1.94
N THR A 63 -5.58 -12.27 -2.31
CA THR A 63 -4.52 -12.86 -1.47
C THR A 63 -4.40 -12.08 -0.17
N VAL A 64 -4.34 -12.80 0.94
CA VAL A 64 -4.07 -12.20 2.25
C VAL A 64 -2.58 -11.98 2.39
N ILE A 65 -2.19 -10.74 2.65
CA ILE A 65 -0.80 -10.36 2.90
C ILE A 65 -0.60 -10.36 4.40
N ASN A 66 0.25 -11.27 4.89
CA ASN A 66 0.58 -11.38 6.30
C ASN A 66 2.09 -11.60 6.47
N ASN A 67 2.82 -10.50 6.60
CA ASN A 67 4.28 -10.54 6.71
C ASN A 67 4.79 -10.95 8.10
N TYR A 68 3.91 -11.23 9.07
CA TYR A 68 4.29 -11.48 10.46
C TYR A 68 5.27 -12.66 10.62
N ASN A 69 5.12 -13.70 9.81
CA ASN A 69 6.01 -14.88 9.84
C ASN A 69 7.20 -14.76 8.88
N ASP A 70 7.10 -13.90 7.87
CA ASP A 70 8.10 -13.77 6.80
C ASP A 70 9.28 -12.87 7.22
N SER A 71 9.09 -12.10 8.28
CA SER A 71 10.07 -11.15 8.78
C SER A 71 10.38 -11.45 10.25
N GLY A 72 11.67 -11.60 10.57
CA GLY A 72 12.12 -11.39 11.94
C GLY A 72 11.75 -9.97 12.39
N LYS A 73 11.81 -9.65 13.69
CA LYS A 73 11.49 -8.30 14.17
C LYS A 73 12.28 -7.25 13.36
N PRO A 74 11.61 -6.39 12.56
CA PRO A 74 12.31 -5.37 11.82
C PRO A 74 12.89 -4.38 12.85
N SER A 75 14.20 -4.22 12.87
CA SER A 75 14.87 -3.18 13.65
C SER A 75 15.38 -2.11 12.70
N ASN A 76 14.98 -0.86 12.95
CA ASN A 76 15.50 0.35 12.30
C ASN A 76 15.42 0.37 10.76
N ARG A 77 14.41 -0.28 10.18
CA ARG A 77 14.13 -0.28 8.74
C ARG A 77 13.02 0.71 8.40
N PHE A 78 13.26 1.60 7.46
CA PHE A 78 12.32 2.64 7.04
C PHE A 78 11.78 2.38 5.64
N ALA A 79 10.48 2.62 5.46
CA ALA A 79 9.85 2.70 4.15
C ALA A 79 9.07 4.01 4.01
N VAL A 80 8.82 4.40 2.76
CA VAL A 80 8.01 5.59 2.43
C VAL A 80 6.78 5.16 1.63
N CYS A 81 5.62 5.68 2.03
CA CYS A 81 4.38 5.61 1.27
C CYS A 81 4.07 6.98 0.67
N ILE A 82 3.89 7.04 -0.63
CA ILE A 82 3.54 8.26 -1.34
C ILE A 82 2.07 8.15 -1.78
N LYS A 83 1.37 9.28 -1.78
CA LYS A 83 0.03 9.37 -2.34
C LYS A 83 -0.04 8.98 -3.82
N PRO A 84 -1.24 8.69 -4.36
CA PRO A 84 -1.41 8.45 -5.79
C PRO A 84 -0.81 9.56 -6.65
N LEU A 85 0.01 9.17 -7.62
CA LEU A 85 0.55 10.05 -8.65
C LEU A 85 -0.50 10.22 -9.75
N HIS A 86 -0.88 11.46 -10.02
CA HIS A 86 -2.01 11.82 -10.87
C HIS A 86 -1.67 13.03 -11.78
N PHE A 87 -2.60 13.40 -12.67
CA PHE A 87 -2.44 14.46 -13.69
C PHE A 87 -1.22 14.28 -14.60
N ASP A 88 -0.99 13.05 -15.07
CA ASP A 88 0.10 12.73 -16.00
C ASP A 88 1.46 13.18 -15.46
N TYR A 89 1.66 12.97 -14.16
CA TYR A 89 2.84 13.44 -13.45
C TYR A 89 4.12 12.95 -14.14
N ASN A 90 4.89 13.88 -14.71
CA ASN A 90 6.07 13.57 -15.52
C ASN A 90 7.33 14.35 -15.12
N ARG A 91 7.39 14.73 -13.85
CA ARG A 91 8.50 15.50 -13.25
C ARG A 91 9.63 14.54 -12.81
N ALA A 92 10.41 14.10 -13.80
CA ALA A 92 11.44 13.07 -13.66
C ALA A 92 12.53 13.39 -12.63
N LEU A 93 13.08 14.62 -12.68
CA LEU A 93 14.15 15.04 -11.79
C LEU A 93 13.69 15.09 -10.33
N GLN A 94 12.46 15.52 -10.09
CA GLN A 94 11.87 15.59 -8.75
C GLN A 94 11.70 14.20 -8.12
N ILE A 95 11.30 13.20 -8.92
CA ILE A 95 11.18 11.81 -8.44
C ILE A 95 12.56 11.23 -8.12
N LEU A 96 13.54 11.48 -8.99
CA LEU A 96 14.91 11.03 -8.77
C LEU A 96 15.49 11.66 -7.50
N GLU A 97 15.38 12.98 -7.35
CA GLU A 97 15.82 13.70 -6.15
C GLU A 97 15.13 13.17 -4.90
N PHE A 98 13.80 13.00 -4.93
CA PHE A 98 13.03 12.51 -3.80
C PHE A 98 13.48 11.11 -3.36
N ILE A 99 13.61 10.17 -4.30
CA ILE A 99 14.03 8.79 -4.00
C ILE A 99 15.46 8.80 -3.46
N GLU A 100 16.41 9.40 -4.19
CA GLU A 100 17.84 9.34 -3.82
C GLU A 100 18.12 10.06 -2.49
N LEU A 101 17.49 11.20 -2.22
CA LEU A 101 17.68 11.90 -0.95
C LEU A 101 17.13 11.10 0.22
N ASN A 102 15.93 10.52 0.11
CA ASN A 102 15.38 9.65 1.15
C ASN A 102 16.21 8.37 1.34
N ARG A 103 16.78 7.82 0.26
CA ARG A 103 17.73 6.68 0.33
C ARG A 103 18.98 7.05 1.14
N ILE A 104 19.56 8.22 0.90
CA ILE A 104 20.69 8.75 1.69
C ILE A 104 20.32 8.88 3.16
N MET A 105 19.08 9.28 3.46
CA MET A 105 18.54 9.39 4.83
C MET A 105 18.24 8.04 5.50
N GLY A 106 18.48 6.91 4.82
CA GLY A 106 18.30 5.56 5.35
C GLY A 106 16.95 4.90 5.06
N VAL A 107 16.13 5.47 4.16
CA VAL A 107 14.93 4.79 3.67
C VAL A 107 15.32 3.64 2.75
N GLU A 108 14.74 2.46 2.96
CA GLU A 108 15.07 1.27 2.19
C GLU A 108 14.14 1.05 1.00
N HIS A 109 12.85 1.38 1.15
CA HIS A 109 11.83 1.04 0.17
C HIS A 109 10.76 2.11 0.01
N PHE A 110 10.21 2.22 -1.19
CA PHE A 110 9.18 3.18 -1.54
C PHE A 110 7.97 2.48 -2.15
N THR A 111 6.77 2.90 -1.78
CA THR A 111 5.55 2.46 -2.45
C THR A 111 4.87 3.64 -3.11
N PHE A 112 4.70 3.52 -4.43
CA PHE A 112 4.01 4.48 -5.28
C PHE A 112 2.73 3.88 -5.83
N TYR A 113 1.75 4.75 -6.08
CA TYR A 113 0.47 4.40 -6.69
C TYR A 113 0.32 5.15 -8.01
N ASN A 114 0.26 4.42 -9.12
CA ASN A 114 0.11 4.98 -10.45
C ASN A 114 -1.38 5.17 -10.78
N HIS A 115 -1.89 6.38 -10.58
CA HIS A 115 -3.17 6.79 -11.16
C HIS A 115 -2.97 7.26 -12.60
N THR A 116 -2.15 8.30 -12.79
CA THR A 116 -1.65 8.73 -14.10
C THR A 116 -0.25 9.33 -13.98
N ILE A 117 0.74 8.68 -14.59
CA ILE A 117 2.13 9.16 -14.70
C ILE A 117 2.53 9.30 -16.16
N GLY A 118 3.41 10.25 -16.44
CA GLY A 118 4.00 10.43 -17.76
C GLY A 118 5.15 9.47 -18.04
N PRO A 119 5.63 9.42 -19.30
CA PRO A 119 6.58 8.41 -19.76
C PRO A 119 7.97 8.50 -19.12
N GLN A 120 8.44 9.70 -18.77
CA GLN A 120 9.78 9.87 -18.16
C GLN A 120 9.79 9.37 -16.72
N VAL A 121 8.77 9.72 -15.93
CA VAL A 121 8.60 9.20 -14.56
C VAL A 121 8.34 7.70 -14.59
N GLY A 122 7.53 7.21 -15.53
CA GLY A 122 7.30 5.78 -15.71
C GLY A 122 8.59 5.01 -15.97
N CYS A 123 9.47 5.53 -16.84
CA CYS A 123 10.79 4.94 -17.11
C CYS A 123 11.67 4.88 -15.85
N ILE A 124 11.78 5.99 -15.11
CA ILE A 124 12.58 6.07 -13.89
C ILE A 124 12.06 5.12 -12.81
N LEU A 125 10.74 5.15 -12.54
CA LEU A 125 10.16 4.28 -11.52
C LEU A 125 10.32 2.80 -11.88
N GLN A 126 10.27 2.44 -13.17
CA GLN A 126 10.51 1.07 -13.61
C GLN A 126 11.94 0.60 -13.28
N ASP A 127 12.97 1.44 -13.48
CA ASP A 127 14.34 1.12 -13.06
C ASP A 127 14.42 0.81 -11.55
N TYR A 128 13.80 1.65 -10.72
CA TYR A 128 13.77 1.42 -9.27
C TYR A 128 12.95 0.19 -8.86
N VAL A 129 11.89 -0.15 -9.63
CA VAL A 129 11.14 -1.41 -9.45
C VAL A 129 12.04 -2.59 -9.75
N ASP A 130 12.76 -2.57 -10.87
CA ASP A 130 13.64 -3.67 -11.30
C ASP A 130 14.80 -3.88 -10.31
N ARG A 131 15.24 -2.80 -9.64
CA ARG A 131 16.24 -2.83 -8.55
C ARG A 131 15.66 -3.26 -7.19
N GLY A 132 14.35 -3.47 -7.08
CA GLY A 132 13.67 -3.86 -5.84
C GLY A 132 13.57 -2.75 -4.79
N LEU A 133 13.70 -1.49 -5.20
CA LEU A 133 13.64 -0.31 -4.32
C LEU A 133 12.25 0.34 -4.28
N VAL A 134 11.47 0.13 -5.33
CA VAL A 134 10.13 0.68 -5.49
C VAL A 134 9.13 -0.44 -5.71
N THR A 135 7.99 -0.35 -5.04
CA THR A 135 6.75 -1.02 -5.47
C THR A 135 5.87 0.01 -6.16
N LEU A 136 5.58 -0.20 -7.45
CA LEU A 136 4.64 0.63 -8.21
C LEU A 136 3.31 -0.12 -8.38
N LEU A 137 2.27 0.32 -7.68
CA LEU A 137 0.94 -0.30 -7.72
C LEU A 137 0.02 0.45 -8.68
N PRO A 138 -0.81 -0.24 -9.48
CA PRO A 138 -1.84 0.41 -10.27
C PRO A 138 -2.90 1.02 -9.35
N TRP A 139 -3.38 2.22 -9.68
CA TRP A 139 -4.37 2.93 -8.88
C TRP A 139 -5.54 3.44 -9.72
N GLN A 140 -6.27 2.50 -10.29
CA GLN A 140 -7.46 2.75 -11.09
C GLN A 140 -8.71 2.44 -10.28
N LEU A 141 -9.42 3.51 -9.89
CA LEU A 141 -10.67 3.41 -9.15
C LEU A 141 -11.84 3.38 -10.12
N ASN A 142 -12.74 2.40 -9.96
CA ASN A 142 -13.95 2.30 -10.78
C ASN A 142 -14.97 3.36 -10.36
N MET A 143 -14.84 4.55 -10.92
CA MET A 143 -15.69 5.70 -10.60
C MET A 143 -15.87 6.61 -11.83
N LEU A 144 -16.98 7.35 -11.86
CA LEU A 144 -17.32 8.20 -13.01
C LEU A 144 -16.46 9.46 -13.09
N SER A 145 -16.10 10.04 -11.94
CA SER A 145 -15.32 11.28 -11.88
C SER A 145 -14.42 11.30 -10.66
N GLN A 146 -13.14 11.63 -10.83
CA GLN A 146 -12.19 11.80 -9.73
C GLN A 146 -12.59 12.91 -8.74
N LYS A 147 -13.53 13.79 -9.11
CA LYS A 147 -14.11 14.79 -8.20
C LYS A 147 -15.05 14.18 -7.15
N GLU A 148 -15.45 12.92 -7.32
CA GLU A 148 -16.35 12.21 -6.40
C GLU A 148 -15.60 11.57 -5.21
N ILE A 149 -14.26 11.61 -5.20
CA ILE A 149 -13.41 11.12 -4.10
C ILE A 149 -12.37 12.18 -3.73
N ARG A 150 -11.93 12.18 -2.49
CA ARG A 150 -10.87 13.09 -2.03
C ARG A 150 -9.52 12.59 -2.50
N THR A 151 -8.77 13.45 -3.20
CA THR A 151 -7.36 13.28 -3.56
C THR A 151 -7.08 11.88 -4.10
N GLU A 152 -7.81 11.50 -5.16
CA GLU A 152 -7.61 10.23 -5.87
C GLU A 152 -7.71 9.00 -4.94
N GLY A 153 -8.42 9.10 -3.80
CA GLY A 153 -8.49 8.02 -2.82
C GLY A 153 -7.25 7.88 -1.93
N LEU A 154 -6.52 8.97 -1.69
CA LEU A 154 -5.32 9.07 -0.82
C LEU A 154 -5.40 8.19 0.42
N PHE A 155 -6.49 8.27 1.18
CA PHE A 155 -6.63 7.51 2.43
C PHE A 155 -6.62 6.01 2.21
N ALA A 156 -7.22 5.51 1.12
CA ALA A 156 -7.17 4.08 0.81
C ALA A 156 -5.75 3.66 0.41
N ALA A 157 -5.06 4.45 -0.42
CA ALA A 157 -3.69 4.17 -0.86
C ALA A 157 -2.68 4.19 0.31
N LEU A 158 -2.71 5.21 1.16
CA LEU A 158 -1.78 5.29 2.29
C LEU A 158 -2.03 4.18 3.32
N ASN A 159 -3.29 3.80 3.56
CA ASN A 159 -3.60 2.66 4.41
C ASN A 159 -3.15 1.33 3.77
N ASP A 160 -3.41 1.11 2.47
CA ASP A 160 -2.92 -0.08 1.77
C ASP A 160 -1.39 -0.20 1.89
N CYS A 161 -0.66 0.90 1.72
CA CYS A 161 0.80 0.90 1.85
C CYS A 161 1.25 0.61 3.28
N LEU A 162 0.63 1.25 4.27
CA LEU A 162 0.92 1.02 5.68
C LEU A 162 0.76 -0.46 6.04
N TYR A 163 -0.36 -1.08 5.67
CA TYR A 163 -0.63 -2.49 6.00
C TYR A 163 0.25 -3.46 5.19
N ARG A 164 0.59 -3.14 3.93
CA ARG A 164 1.58 -3.93 3.16
C ARG A 164 2.97 -3.88 3.77
N SER A 165 3.34 -2.74 4.32
CA SER A 165 4.66 -2.51 4.96
C SER A 165 4.72 -3.07 6.38
N MET A 166 3.57 -3.39 6.97
CA MET A 166 3.46 -3.89 8.33
C MET A 166 4.30 -5.16 8.51
N ASN A 167 5.09 -5.19 9.59
CA ASN A 167 6.09 -6.21 9.94
C ASN A 167 7.32 -6.28 9.02
N LEU A 168 7.31 -5.73 7.80
CA LEU A 168 8.51 -5.66 6.95
C LEU A 168 9.46 -4.54 7.37
N TYR A 169 8.89 -3.41 7.78
CA TYR A 169 9.61 -2.22 8.20
C TYR A 169 9.21 -1.84 9.62
N SER A 170 10.14 -1.27 10.39
CA SER A 170 9.85 -0.82 11.75
C SER A 170 9.15 0.54 11.75
N HIS A 171 9.44 1.38 10.74
CA HIS A 171 8.88 2.71 10.59
C HIS A 171 8.45 2.94 9.15
N VAL A 172 7.30 3.60 8.98
CA VAL A 172 6.75 3.95 7.66
C VAL A 172 6.45 5.44 7.66
N LEU A 173 7.03 6.15 6.70
CA LEU A 173 6.81 7.57 6.48
C LEU A 173 5.65 7.76 5.50
N LEU A 174 4.69 8.60 5.85
CA LEU A 174 3.63 9.05 4.94
C LEU A 174 3.92 10.51 4.61
N ILE A 175 4.64 10.76 3.52
CA ILE A 175 5.11 12.10 3.11
C ILE A 175 4.80 12.36 1.63
N ASP A 176 4.61 13.62 1.28
CA ASP A 176 4.46 14.06 -0.10
C ASP A 176 5.81 14.27 -0.80
N LEU A 177 5.82 14.35 -2.14
CA LEU A 177 7.04 14.43 -2.96
C LEU A 177 7.89 15.68 -2.74
N ASP A 178 7.32 16.71 -2.14
CA ASP A 178 7.95 17.98 -1.79
C ASP A 178 8.27 18.10 -0.29
N GLU A 179 8.07 17.03 0.48
CA GLU A 179 8.34 16.98 1.92
C GLU A 179 9.56 16.11 2.22
N TYR A 180 10.44 16.59 3.11
CA TYR A 180 11.65 15.90 3.53
C TYR A 180 11.81 15.95 5.04
N ILE A 181 12.12 14.79 5.65
CA ILE A 181 12.44 14.71 7.07
C ILE A 181 13.97 14.75 7.20
N ILE A 182 14.48 15.84 7.76
CA ILE A 182 15.92 16.06 7.95
C ILE A 182 16.25 16.01 9.44
N PRO A 183 17.02 15.03 9.91
CA PRO A 183 17.49 14.99 11.29
C PRO A 183 18.35 16.22 11.60
N ARG A 184 18.17 16.81 12.79
CA ARG A 184 18.93 18.01 13.19
C ARG A 184 20.33 17.69 13.71
N ASN A 185 20.45 16.59 14.48
CA ASN A 185 21.67 16.25 15.22
C ASN A 185 22.29 14.92 14.77
N ASN A 186 21.66 14.22 13.83
CA ASN A 186 22.09 12.91 13.31
C ASN A 186 22.20 13.00 11.79
N GLU A 187 22.84 12.01 11.16
CA GLU A 187 23.00 11.99 9.69
C GLU A 187 21.82 11.32 8.99
N THR A 188 21.15 10.37 9.65
CA THR A 188 20.10 9.54 9.02
C THR A 188 18.89 9.34 9.95
N LEU A 189 17.76 8.89 9.39
CA LEU A 189 16.54 8.61 10.14
C LEU A 189 16.70 7.45 11.14
N PRO A 190 17.38 6.34 10.82
CA PRO A 190 17.69 5.31 11.81
C PRO A 190 18.42 5.86 13.04
N GLN A 191 19.44 6.68 12.84
CA GLN A 191 20.19 7.29 13.96
C GLN A 191 19.34 8.26 14.79
N LEU A 192 18.30 8.86 14.22
CA LEU A 192 17.41 9.80 14.92
C LEU A 192 16.51 9.11 15.95
N ILE A 193 16.15 7.84 15.70
CA ILE A 193 15.19 7.08 16.52
C ILE A 193 15.86 6.07 17.47
N GLU A 194 17.18 5.91 17.36
CA GLU A 194 18.02 5.15 18.30
C GLU A 194 18.27 5.95 19.59
#